data_AF-G8QU04-F1
#
_entry.id   AF-G8QU04-F1
#
_cell.length_a   1.000
_cell.length_b   1.000
_cell.length_c   1.000
_cell.angle_alpha   90.00
_cell.angle_beta   90.00
_cell.angle_gamma   90.00
#
_symmetry.space_group_name_H-M   'P 1'
#
loop_
_entity.id
_entity.type
_entity.pdbx_description
1 polymer ?
#
loop_
_entity_poly.entity_id
_entity_poly.type
_entity_poly.pdbx_seq_one_letter_code
_entity_poly.pdbx_strand_id
1 'polypeptide(L)'
;MKKFSSLLLVFVACLPLFSAEARIFTRLSPADSQTTIGVLVGEAVQLATEESFLPRLPYPLEDDLVVTIGPLSVTESFEVSCSLEFSFQGKILEQRLHGLGKDAASLKKNLQQALFEQLRYDALTLLPPPDGLKLDYCYRSSYSSFLPSSQDLHRGDYVAVVDTHGTKTGVLVADNLIEGEKPLVRFLPLYGKTLLPGMKLEKLAGKTLALALPVSYRDNLFGLGIEGVYSQDVGLHPFLFSLKGSAFYRFDDSLAFMALAGFEVHLPLSLVFGATGRMLSGSALVASCRVGLGFSTTEADLLFGSEAELAYRYHLSSAWALQLGILSKNWSLSEAKYDAGLSLILTTAYTW
;
A
#
# COMPACT_ATOMS: atom_id res chain seq x y z
N MET A 1 -39.99 -47.20 18.24
CA MET A 1 -38.99 -46.10 18.23
C MET A 1 -37.54 -46.59 18.35
N LYS A 2 -37.12 -47.69 17.69
CA LYS A 2 -35.73 -48.21 17.76
C LYS A 2 -34.97 -48.20 16.42
N LYS A 3 -35.59 -47.79 15.31
CA LYS A 3 -34.96 -47.75 13.96
C LYS A 3 -34.38 -46.39 13.56
N PHE A 4 -34.61 -45.34 14.33
CA PHE A 4 -34.13 -43.99 14.00
C PHE A 4 -32.70 -43.70 14.49
N SER A 5 -32.20 -44.40 15.52
CA SER A 5 -30.84 -44.14 16.03
C SER A 5 -29.75 -44.75 15.16
N SER A 6 -30.04 -45.83 14.42
CA SER A 6 -29.08 -46.50 13.54
C SER A 6 -28.77 -45.65 12.30
N LEU A 7 -29.79 -44.98 11.74
CA LEU A 7 -29.66 -44.16 10.54
C LEU A 7 -28.95 -42.83 10.83
N LEU A 8 -29.19 -42.25 12.01
CA LEU A 8 -28.50 -41.04 12.47
C LEU A 8 -27.00 -41.31 12.74
N LEU A 9 -26.68 -42.48 13.31
CA LEU A 9 -25.29 -42.89 13.54
C LEU A 9 -24.53 -43.14 12.24
N VAL A 10 -25.18 -43.69 11.21
CA VAL A 10 -24.58 -43.84 9.88
C VAL A 10 -24.40 -42.48 9.21
N PHE A 11 -25.37 -41.56 9.32
CA PHE A 11 -25.23 -40.19 8.77
C PHE A 11 -24.10 -39.39 9.46
N VAL A 12 -23.97 -39.49 10.78
CA VAL A 12 -22.89 -38.84 11.57
C VAL A 12 -21.54 -39.49 11.32
N ALA A 13 -21.48 -40.81 11.11
CA ALA A 13 -20.25 -41.51 10.74
C ALA A 13 -19.84 -41.28 9.27
N CYS A 14 -20.78 -40.93 8.38
CA CYS A 14 -20.51 -40.57 6.99
C CYS A 14 -20.22 -39.08 6.78
N LEU A 15 -20.59 -38.20 7.72
CA LEU A 15 -20.26 -36.77 7.68
C LEU A 15 -18.75 -36.46 7.51
N PRO A 16 -17.80 -37.19 8.15
CA PRO A 16 -16.38 -37.00 7.87
C PRO A 16 -15.90 -37.59 6.53
N LEU A 17 -16.66 -38.49 5.89
CA LEU A 17 -16.30 -39.07 4.58
C LEU A 17 -16.62 -38.13 3.40
N PHE A 18 -17.40 -37.07 3.62
CA PHE A 18 -17.74 -36.07 2.61
C PHE A 18 -17.05 -34.71 2.84
N SER A 19 -16.15 -34.62 3.81
CA SER A 19 -15.20 -33.50 3.91
C SER A 19 -14.03 -33.81 2.98
N ALA A 20 -14.14 -33.40 1.71
CA ALA A 20 -12.98 -33.32 0.82
C ALA A 20 -12.06 -32.21 1.35
N GLU A 21 -11.25 -32.56 2.34
CA GLU A 21 -10.21 -31.67 2.86
C GLU A 21 -9.21 -31.39 1.75
N ALA A 22 -8.97 -30.11 1.50
CA ALA A 22 -7.89 -29.60 0.68
C ALA A 22 -6.58 -30.36 0.96
N ARG A 23 -5.95 -30.94 -0.06
CA ARG A 23 -4.64 -31.60 0.10
C ARG A 23 -3.57 -30.79 -0.59
N ILE A 24 -2.59 -30.35 0.19
CA ILE A 24 -1.34 -29.79 -0.35
C ILE A 24 -0.41 -30.96 -0.64
N PHE A 25 0.00 -31.10 -1.90
CA PHE A 25 0.97 -32.10 -2.30
C PHE A 25 2.34 -31.46 -2.47
N THR A 26 3.20 -31.61 -1.46
CA THR A 26 4.60 -31.23 -1.55
C THR A 26 5.41 -32.36 -2.18
N ARG A 27 6.02 -32.10 -3.34
CA ARG A 27 6.87 -33.05 -4.06
C ARG A 27 8.33 -32.61 -3.97
N LEU A 28 9.15 -33.38 -3.25
CA LEU A 28 10.60 -33.29 -3.30
C LEU A 28 11.16 -34.25 -4.35
N SER A 29 12.34 -33.93 -4.88
CA SER A 29 13.16 -34.90 -5.62
C SER A 29 13.38 -36.17 -4.78
N PRO A 30 13.29 -37.39 -5.35
CA PRO A 30 13.49 -38.63 -4.62
C PRO A 30 14.82 -38.70 -3.88
N ALA A 31 15.88 -38.11 -4.45
CA ALA A 31 17.21 -38.06 -3.85
C ALA A 31 17.24 -37.21 -2.57
N ASP A 32 16.49 -36.10 -2.56
CA ASP A 32 16.48 -35.15 -1.45
C ASP A 32 15.49 -35.55 -0.36
N SER A 33 14.40 -36.24 -0.72
CA SER A 33 13.37 -36.72 0.23
C SER A 33 13.88 -37.70 1.30
N GLN A 34 15.06 -38.29 1.09
CA GLN A 34 15.69 -39.23 2.02
C GLN A 34 16.71 -38.57 2.95
N THR A 35 16.98 -37.27 2.75
CA THR A 35 17.94 -36.52 3.57
C THR A 35 17.24 -35.79 4.72
N THR A 36 17.90 -35.68 5.87
CA THR A 36 17.37 -34.95 7.04
C THR A 36 17.03 -33.50 6.70
N ILE A 37 17.84 -32.86 5.84
CA ILE A 37 17.62 -31.48 5.39
C ILE A 37 16.45 -31.41 4.42
N GLY A 38 16.31 -32.35 3.49
CA GLY A 38 15.18 -32.37 2.56
C GLY A 38 13.83 -32.60 3.23
N VAL A 39 13.76 -33.46 4.25
CA VAL A 39 12.55 -33.62 5.09
C VAL A 39 12.22 -32.30 5.79
N LEU A 40 13.23 -31.63 6.36
CA LEU A 40 13.06 -30.37 7.07
C LEU A 40 12.58 -29.23 6.15
N VAL A 41 13.13 -29.12 4.94
CA VAL A 41 12.69 -28.16 3.92
C VAL A 41 11.25 -28.48 3.49
N GLY A 42 10.94 -29.76 3.26
CA GLY A 42 9.58 -30.19 2.92
C GLY A 42 8.54 -29.80 3.97
N GLU A 43 8.85 -30.04 5.25
CA GLU A 43 7.98 -29.63 6.37
C GLU A 43 7.84 -28.11 6.48
N ALA A 44 8.92 -27.35 6.31
CA ALA A 44 8.88 -25.89 6.35
C ALA A 44 8.01 -25.33 5.21
N VAL A 45 8.15 -25.88 4.00
CA VAL A 45 7.36 -25.51 2.82
C VAL A 45 5.90 -25.84 3.03
N GLN A 46 5.59 -27.04 3.54
CA GLN A 46 4.23 -27.45 3.84
C GLN A 46 3.57 -26.51 4.85
N LEU A 47 4.20 -26.28 6.01
CA LEU A 47 3.66 -25.40 7.06
C LEU A 47 3.45 -23.97 6.57
N ALA A 48 4.42 -23.39 5.85
CA ALA A 48 4.28 -22.04 5.32
C ALA A 48 3.13 -21.95 4.29
N THR A 49 2.93 -22.99 3.48
CA THR A 49 1.85 -23.03 2.48
C THR A 49 0.48 -23.23 3.14
N GLU A 50 0.40 -24.09 4.15
CA GLU A 50 -0.80 -24.28 4.98
C GLU A 50 -1.20 -23.00 5.71
N GLU A 51 -0.25 -22.25 6.24
CA GLU A 51 -0.53 -21.01 6.97
C GLU A 51 -0.84 -19.82 6.05
N SER A 52 -0.17 -19.71 4.90
CA SER A 52 -0.28 -18.54 4.03
C SER A 52 -1.33 -18.66 2.93
N PHE A 53 -1.58 -19.86 2.41
CA PHE A 53 -2.32 -20.07 1.18
C PHE A 53 -3.59 -20.91 1.36
N LEU A 54 -3.55 -21.99 2.16
CA LEU A 54 -4.71 -22.85 2.41
C LEU A 54 -5.98 -22.09 2.86
N PRO A 55 -5.91 -21.09 3.78
CA PRO A 55 -7.10 -20.37 4.23
C PRO A 55 -7.72 -19.48 3.16
N ARG A 56 -7.04 -19.29 2.03
CA ARG A 56 -7.43 -18.36 0.94
C ARG A 56 -7.96 -19.07 -0.29
N LEU A 57 -7.90 -20.40 -0.29
CA LEU A 57 -8.43 -21.22 -1.36
C LEU A 57 -9.97 -21.18 -1.34
N PRO A 58 -10.63 -21.01 -2.50
CA PRO A 58 -12.08 -21.05 -2.59
C PRO A 58 -12.59 -22.44 -2.20
N TYR A 59 -13.59 -22.49 -1.32
CA TYR A 59 -14.29 -23.72 -0.98
C TYR A 59 -15.62 -23.83 -1.74
N PRO A 60 -15.96 -25.02 -2.29
CA PRO A 60 -15.14 -26.24 -2.33
C PRO A 60 -13.98 -26.13 -3.33
N LEU A 61 -12.86 -26.76 -2.99
CA LEU A 61 -11.71 -26.88 -3.88
C LEU A 61 -11.99 -27.93 -4.95
N GLU A 62 -11.93 -27.52 -6.21
CA GLU A 62 -12.02 -28.43 -7.36
C GLU A 62 -10.66 -29.06 -7.70
N ASP A 63 -9.55 -28.42 -7.30
CA ASP A 63 -8.18 -28.82 -7.65
C ASP A 63 -7.23 -28.81 -6.45
N ASP A 64 -6.22 -29.69 -6.51
CA ASP A 64 -5.15 -29.77 -5.52
C ASP A 64 -4.04 -28.74 -5.79
N LEU A 65 -3.48 -28.19 -4.70
CA LEU A 65 -2.25 -27.39 -4.79
C LEU A 65 -1.04 -28.32 -4.81
N VAL A 66 -0.22 -28.21 -5.86
CA VAL A 66 1.03 -28.96 -5.98
C VAL A 66 2.19 -28.01 -5.78
N VAL A 67 3.09 -28.35 -4.85
CA VAL A 67 4.33 -27.61 -4.61
C VAL A 67 5.51 -28.52 -4.97
N THR A 68 6.23 -28.18 -6.03
CA THR A 68 7.43 -28.91 -6.45
C THR A 68 8.66 -28.21 -5.91
N ILE A 69 9.46 -28.91 -5.13
CA ILE A 69 10.73 -28.43 -4.59
C ILE A 69 11.85 -28.92 -5.51
N GLY A 70 12.55 -27.97 -6.12
CA GLY A 70 13.71 -28.23 -6.96
C GLY A 70 14.92 -28.74 -6.17
N PRO A 71 16.04 -29.03 -6.85
CA PRO A 71 17.24 -29.59 -6.22
C PRO A 71 17.73 -28.70 -5.07
N LEU A 72 18.06 -29.31 -3.94
CA LEU A 72 18.61 -28.60 -2.80
C LEU A 72 20.10 -28.31 -3.00
N SER A 73 20.49 -27.05 -2.89
CA SER A 73 21.90 -26.67 -2.74
C SER A 73 22.17 -26.40 -1.27
N VAL A 74 22.92 -27.31 -0.63
CA VAL A 74 23.30 -27.24 0.79
C VAL A 74 24.78 -26.95 0.91
N THR A 75 25.15 -25.86 1.58
CA THR A 75 26.53 -25.55 1.97
C THR A 75 26.81 -26.03 3.40
N GLU A 76 28.09 -26.12 3.80
CA GLU A 76 28.57 -26.71 5.08
C GLU A 76 28.08 -26.00 6.36
N SER A 77 27.11 -25.08 6.27
CA SER A 77 26.71 -24.17 7.35
C SER A 77 25.18 -24.02 7.51
N PHE A 78 24.41 -25.11 7.36
CA PHE A 78 22.93 -25.07 7.43
C PHE A 78 22.34 -23.94 6.58
N GLU A 79 22.94 -23.72 5.41
CA GLU A 79 22.47 -22.80 4.41
C GLU A 79 21.91 -23.64 3.26
N VAL A 80 20.67 -23.35 2.91
CA VAL A 80 19.91 -24.08 1.91
C VAL A 80 19.36 -23.10 0.92
N SER A 81 19.49 -23.42 -0.36
CA SER A 81 18.76 -22.76 -1.43
C SER A 81 18.07 -23.77 -2.34
N CYS A 82 16.85 -23.43 -2.75
CA CYS A 82 16.10 -24.23 -3.71
C CYS A 82 15.11 -23.36 -4.49
N SER A 83 14.70 -23.86 -5.66
CA SER A 83 13.55 -23.34 -6.39
C SER A 83 12.28 -24.02 -5.92
N LEU A 84 11.19 -23.27 -5.87
CA LEU A 84 9.85 -23.78 -5.57
C LEU A 84 8.94 -23.45 -6.75
N GLU A 85 8.14 -24.43 -7.18
CA GLU A 85 7.10 -24.24 -8.18
C GLU A 85 5.75 -24.57 -7.56
N PHE A 86 4.88 -23.58 -7.47
CA PHE A 86 3.51 -23.74 -7.00
C PHE A 86 2.58 -23.82 -8.21
N SER A 87 1.84 -24.92 -8.33
CA SER A 87 0.88 -25.15 -9.41
C SER A 87 -0.53 -25.30 -8.84
N PHE A 88 -1.46 -24.47 -9.33
CA PHE A 88 -2.87 -24.50 -8.95
C PHE A 88 -3.73 -24.06 -10.14
N GLN A 89 -4.76 -24.83 -10.50
CA GLN A 89 -5.69 -24.53 -11.61
C GLN A 89 -4.98 -24.14 -12.94
N GLY A 90 -3.86 -24.79 -13.26
CA GLY A 90 -3.08 -24.53 -14.47
C GLY A 90 -2.24 -23.24 -14.44
N LYS A 91 -2.22 -22.50 -13.32
CA LYS A 91 -1.30 -21.39 -13.08
C LYS A 91 -0.06 -21.86 -12.34
N ILE A 92 1.07 -21.22 -12.63
CA ILE A 92 2.37 -21.54 -12.06
C ILE A 92 2.97 -20.28 -11.43
N LEU A 93 3.49 -20.43 -10.21
CA LEU A 93 4.30 -19.43 -9.51
C LEU A 93 5.65 -20.04 -9.16
N GLU A 94 6.71 -19.43 -9.70
CA GLU A 94 8.09 -19.80 -9.39
C GLU A 94 8.65 -18.90 -8.30
N GLN A 95 9.26 -19.52 -7.29
CA GLN A 95 9.89 -18.84 -6.16
C GLN A 95 11.29 -19.39 -5.92
N ARG A 96 12.11 -18.58 -5.25
CA ARG A 96 13.41 -19.02 -4.73
C ARG A 96 13.40 -18.89 -3.23
N LEU A 97 13.65 -20.00 -2.56
CA LEU A 97 13.80 -20.06 -1.13
C LEU A 97 15.28 -20.14 -0.80
N HIS A 98 15.73 -19.22 0.05
CA HIS A 98 17.05 -19.25 0.67
C HIS A 98 16.87 -19.12 2.17
N GLY A 99 17.58 -19.94 2.93
CA GLY A 99 17.54 -19.89 4.38
C GLY A 99 18.87 -20.28 4.98
N LEU A 100 19.20 -19.60 6.08
CA LEU A 100 20.38 -19.85 6.90
C LEU A 100 19.92 -20.13 8.32
N GLY A 101 20.45 -21.19 8.94
CA GLY A 101 20.20 -21.53 10.34
C GLY A 101 21.50 -21.74 11.10
N LYS A 102 21.46 -21.54 12.43
CA LYS A 102 22.55 -21.98 13.32
C LYS A 102 22.47 -23.47 13.65
N ASP A 103 21.26 -24.00 13.56
CA ASP A 103 20.90 -25.39 13.78
C ASP A 103 19.66 -25.73 12.93
N ALA A 104 19.25 -26.99 12.93
CA ALA A 104 18.11 -27.47 12.17
C ALA A 104 16.79 -26.75 12.55
N ALA A 105 16.54 -26.52 13.84
CA ALA A 105 15.31 -25.86 14.30
C ALA A 105 15.23 -24.41 13.83
N SER A 106 16.35 -23.68 13.93
CA SER A 106 16.50 -22.31 13.43
C SER A 106 16.37 -22.26 11.92
N LEU A 107 16.95 -23.22 11.19
CA LEU A 107 16.83 -23.29 9.73
C LEU A 107 15.37 -23.49 9.32
N LYS A 108 14.66 -24.45 9.93
CA LYS A 108 13.24 -24.73 9.66
C LYS A 108 12.39 -23.49 9.85
N LYS A 109 12.55 -22.82 11.00
CA LYS A 109 11.81 -21.61 11.34
C LYS A 109 12.08 -20.47 10.36
N ASN A 110 13.35 -20.25 9.99
CA ASN A 110 13.74 -19.18 9.08
C ASN A 110 13.20 -19.44 7.66
N LEU A 111 13.26 -20.69 7.17
CA LEU A 111 12.68 -21.09 5.89
C LEU A 111 11.17 -20.92 5.88
N GLN A 112 10.47 -21.37 6.93
CA GLN A 112 9.02 -21.21 7.07
C GLN A 112 8.63 -19.74 7.03
N GLN A 113 9.29 -18.90 7.83
CA GLN A 113 8.99 -17.48 7.90
C GLN A 113 9.28 -16.76 6.58
N ALA A 114 10.44 -17.01 5.97
CA ALA A 114 10.81 -16.41 4.69
C ALA A 114 9.79 -16.76 3.60
N LEU A 115 9.40 -18.03 3.52
CA LEU A 115 8.40 -18.48 2.54
C LEU A 115 7.01 -17.95 2.86
N PHE A 116 6.60 -17.91 4.12
CA PHE A 116 5.33 -17.31 4.54
C PHE A 116 5.24 -15.84 4.10
N GLU A 117 6.31 -15.06 4.30
CA GLU A 117 6.38 -13.66 3.90
C GLU A 117 6.32 -13.48 2.37
N GLN A 118 6.98 -14.35 1.60
CA GLN A 118 6.91 -14.38 0.13
C GLN A 118 5.50 -14.75 -0.36
N LEU A 119 4.94 -15.87 0.11
CA LEU A 119 3.65 -16.39 -0.33
C LEU A 119 2.47 -15.54 0.12
N ARG A 120 2.63 -14.74 1.18
CA ARG A 120 1.58 -13.84 1.68
C ARG A 120 1.00 -12.95 0.60
N TYR A 121 1.77 -12.58 -0.43
CA TYR A 121 1.27 -11.80 -1.56
C TYR A 121 1.42 -12.57 -2.87
N ASP A 122 2.57 -13.17 -3.14
CA ASP A 122 2.86 -13.75 -4.44
C ASP A 122 1.94 -14.92 -4.79
N ALA A 123 1.54 -15.73 -3.80
CA ALA A 123 0.66 -16.87 -4.00
C ALA A 123 -0.73 -16.47 -4.51
N LEU A 124 -1.17 -15.24 -4.27
CA LEU A 124 -2.46 -14.73 -4.75
C LEU A 124 -2.53 -14.61 -6.29
N THR A 125 -1.40 -14.65 -6.98
CA THR A 125 -1.34 -14.76 -8.45
C THR A 125 -1.97 -16.06 -8.98
N LEU A 126 -1.90 -17.13 -8.17
CA LEU A 126 -2.43 -18.45 -8.48
C LEU A 126 -3.96 -18.51 -8.35
N LEU A 127 -4.57 -17.59 -7.61
CA LEU A 127 -6.02 -17.60 -7.39
C LEU A 127 -6.76 -16.90 -8.54
N PRO A 128 -7.97 -17.35 -8.91
CA PRO A 128 -8.79 -16.62 -9.87
C PRO A 128 -9.15 -15.24 -9.28
N PRO A 129 -9.06 -14.14 -10.06
CA PRO A 129 -9.35 -12.80 -9.57
C PRO A 129 -10.84 -12.73 -9.16
N PRO A 130 -11.16 -12.35 -7.91
CA PRO A 130 -12.50 -12.46 -7.34
C PRO A 130 -13.39 -11.34 -7.89
N ASP A 131 -14.53 -11.08 -7.23
CA ASP A 131 -15.49 -10.07 -7.66
C ASP A 131 -14.80 -8.73 -7.94
N GLY A 132 -15.21 -8.11 -9.05
CA GLY A 132 -14.64 -6.86 -9.52
C GLY A 132 -15.03 -5.71 -8.60
N LEU A 133 -14.06 -5.16 -7.89
CA LEU A 133 -14.20 -3.94 -7.12
C LEU A 133 -13.82 -2.74 -7.99
N LYS A 134 -14.71 -1.74 -8.04
CA LYS A 134 -14.37 -0.43 -8.56
C LYS A 134 -13.61 0.31 -7.48
N LEU A 135 -12.45 0.84 -7.84
CA LEU A 135 -11.69 1.68 -6.93
C LEU A 135 -12.23 3.10 -6.97
N ASP A 136 -12.52 3.62 -5.79
CA ASP A 136 -13.17 4.92 -5.66
C ASP A 136 -12.15 6.06 -5.61
N TYR A 137 -10.94 5.86 -5.04
CA TYR A 137 -9.96 6.96 -4.94
C TYR A 137 -8.54 6.52 -4.54
N CYS A 138 -7.60 7.49 -4.52
CA CYS A 138 -6.30 7.34 -3.89
C CYS A 138 -6.29 8.03 -2.52
N TYR A 139 -6.27 7.28 -1.41
CA TYR A 139 -6.09 7.83 -0.07
C TYR A 139 -4.63 7.85 0.32
N ARG A 140 -4.12 9.01 0.76
CA ARG A 140 -2.84 9.13 1.49
C ARG A 140 -1.70 8.28 0.91
N SER A 141 -1.58 8.21 -0.42
CA SER A 141 -0.56 7.45 -1.15
C SER A 141 -0.85 5.96 -1.43
N SER A 142 -2.12 5.56 -1.47
CA SER A 142 -2.56 4.18 -1.77
C SER A 142 -3.93 4.17 -2.44
N TYR A 143 -4.29 3.10 -3.16
CA TYR A 143 -5.67 2.94 -3.63
C TYR A 143 -6.59 2.68 -2.44
N SER A 144 -7.80 3.23 -2.49
CA SER A 144 -8.79 3.02 -1.47
C SER A 144 -10.20 2.98 -2.06
N SER A 145 -11.08 2.24 -1.39
CA SER A 145 -12.50 2.19 -1.72
C SER A 145 -13.31 2.08 -0.44
N PHE A 146 -14.49 2.70 -0.46
CA PHE A 146 -15.47 2.53 0.61
C PHE A 146 -16.15 1.19 0.41
N LEU A 147 -16.18 0.37 1.46
CA LEU A 147 -16.92 -0.88 1.38
C LEU A 147 -18.41 -0.59 1.50
N PRO A 148 -19.25 -1.18 0.62
CA PRO A 148 -20.66 -1.35 0.92
C PRO A 148 -20.80 -2.07 2.26
N SER A 149 -21.78 -1.67 3.08
CA SER A 149 -22.05 -2.26 4.40
C SER A 149 -22.30 -3.78 4.39
N SER A 150 -22.45 -4.37 3.20
CA SER A 150 -22.71 -5.78 2.95
C SER A 150 -21.48 -6.58 2.51
N GLN A 151 -20.30 -5.97 2.36
CA GLN A 151 -19.06 -6.66 2.01
C GLN A 151 -18.12 -6.70 3.20
N ASP A 152 -17.91 -7.90 3.74
CA ASP A 152 -16.87 -8.16 4.74
C ASP A 152 -15.53 -8.36 4.01
N LEU A 153 -14.62 -7.40 4.14
CA LEU A 153 -13.30 -7.42 3.54
C LEU A 153 -12.25 -7.34 4.66
N HIS A 154 -11.41 -8.38 4.73
CA HIS A 154 -10.36 -8.53 5.74
C HIS A 154 -9.00 -8.16 5.16
N ARG A 155 -8.07 -7.82 6.05
CA ARG A 155 -6.67 -7.61 5.66
C ARG A 155 -6.11 -8.89 5.04
N GLY A 156 -5.57 -8.78 3.82
CA GLY A 156 -5.02 -9.89 3.04
C GLY A 156 -5.96 -10.39 1.95
N ASP A 157 -7.23 -9.98 1.96
CA ASP A 157 -8.17 -10.32 0.89
C ASP A 157 -7.76 -9.64 -0.41
N TYR A 158 -7.85 -10.38 -1.50
CA TYR A 158 -7.51 -9.92 -2.83
C TYR A 158 -8.79 -9.52 -3.57
N VAL A 159 -8.71 -8.47 -4.38
CA VAL A 159 -9.84 -7.97 -5.18
C VAL A 159 -9.39 -7.72 -6.61
N ALA A 160 -10.24 -8.08 -7.57
CA ALA A 160 -10.02 -7.69 -8.95
C ALA A 160 -10.41 -6.23 -9.12
N VAL A 161 -9.57 -5.42 -9.75
CA VAL A 161 -9.94 -4.05 -10.10
C VAL A 161 -10.55 -4.06 -11.48
N VAL A 162 -11.73 -3.46 -11.59
CA VAL A 162 -12.39 -3.24 -12.87
C VAL A 162 -12.39 -1.76 -13.23
N ASP A 163 -12.18 -1.44 -14.50
CA ASP A 163 -12.37 -0.09 -15.02
C ASP A 163 -13.87 0.27 -15.15
N THR A 164 -14.20 1.49 -15.57
CA THR A 164 -15.61 1.91 -15.76
C THR A 164 -16.38 1.06 -16.78
N HIS A 165 -15.69 0.32 -17.65
CA HIS A 165 -16.30 -0.55 -18.64
C HIS A 165 -16.45 -1.99 -18.14
N GLY A 166 -16.06 -2.26 -16.89
CA GLY A 166 -16.08 -3.60 -16.30
C GLY A 166 -14.90 -4.47 -16.72
N THR A 167 -13.89 -3.90 -17.38
CA THR A 167 -12.69 -4.64 -17.80
C THR A 167 -11.77 -4.82 -16.60
N LYS A 168 -11.36 -6.06 -16.32
CA LYS A 168 -10.37 -6.34 -15.27
C LYS A 168 -9.01 -5.75 -15.66
N THR A 169 -8.47 -4.85 -14.84
CA THR A 169 -7.23 -4.10 -15.12
C THR A 169 -6.06 -4.55 -14.24
N GLY A 170 -6.33 -5.07 -13.05
CA GLY A 170 -5.32 -5.61 -12.14
C GLY A 170 -5.93 -6.28 -10.92
N VAL A 171 -5.07 -6.71 -10.00
CA VAL A 171 -5.45 -7.28 -8.71
C VAL A 171 -4.80 -6.47 -7.60
N LEU A 172 -5.58 -6.18 -6.57
CA LEU A 172 -5.13 -5.52 -5.37
C LEU A 172 -5.32 -6.40 -4.15
N VAL A 173 -4.63 -6.06 -3.06
CA VAL A 173 -4.80 -6.70 -1.75
C VAL A 173 -5.18 -5.66 -0.71
N ALA A 174 -6.20 -5.96 0.09
CA ALA A 174 -6.59 -5.18 1.24
C ALA A 174 -5.47 -5.20 2.29
N ASP A 175 -4.87 -4.05 2.57
CA ASP A 175 -3.78 -3.92 3.53
C ASP A 175 -4.23 -3.32 4.86
N ASN A 176 -5.19 -2.40 4.86
CA ASN A 176 -5.68 -1.81 6.10
C ASN A 176 -7.16 -1.46 6.00
N LEU A 177 -7.94 -1.84 7.02
CA LEU A 177 -9.33 -1.44 7.19
C LEU A 177 -9.37 -0.27 8.17
N ILE A 178 -9.89 0.87 7.73
CA ILE A 178 -10.15 2.01 8.57
C ILE A 178 -11.64 1.95 8.93
N GLU A 179 -11.90 1.55 10.17
CA GLU A 179 -13.24 1.41 10.71
C GLU A 179 -13.88 2.81 10.94
N GLY A 180 -15.15 2.93 10.59
CA GLY A 180 -15.95 4.15 10.69
C GLY A 180 -17.37 3.92 10.17
N GLU A 181 -18.22 4.95 10.14
CA GLU A 181 -19.59 4.84 9.60
C GLU A 181 -19.62 4.37 8.13
N LYS A 182 -18.56 4.67 7.38
CA LYS A 182 -18.27 4.10 6.05
C LYS A 182 -16.88 3.46 6.09
N PRO A 183 -16.79 2.14 6.30
CA PRO A 183 -15.52 1.44 6.40
C PRO A 183 -14.72 1.60 5.12
N LEU A 184 -13.45 1.87 5.29
CA LEU A 184 -12.57 2.23 4.21
C LEU A 184 -11.41 1.25 4.11
N VAL A 185 -11.24 0.64 2.94
CA VAL A 185 -10.13 -0.28 2.72
C VAL A 185 -9.03 0.39 1.93
N ARG A 186 -7.82 0.28 2.45
CA ARG A 186 -6.58 0.57 1.75
C ARG A 186 -6.14 -0.66 0.99
N PHE A 187 -5.78 -0.46 -0.27
CA PHE A 187 -5.34 -1.51 -1.17
C PHE A 187 -3.91 -1.28 -1.65
N LEU A 188 -3.17 -2.38 -1.81
CA LEU A 188 -1.85 -2.41 -2.41
C LEU A 188 -1.91 -3.13 -3.77
N PRO A 189 -1.23 -2.62 -4.81
CA PRO A 189 -1.13 -3.32 -6.08
C PRO A 189 -0.37 -4.63 -5.92
N LEU A 190 -0.92 -5.69 -6.50
CA LEU A 190 -0.34 -7.03 -6.46
C LEU A 190 0.26 -7.43 -7.81
N TYR A 191 -0.57 -7.47 -8.86
CA TYR A 191 -0.14 -7.73 -10.24
C TYR A 191 -1.19 -7.21 -11.24
N GLY A 192 -0.79 -7.09 -12.51
CA GLY A 192 -1.64 -6.59 -13.59
C GLY A 192 -1.06 -5.35 -14.25
N LYS A 193 -1.89 -4.62 -15.01
CA LYS A 193 -1.45 -3.33 -15.57
C LYS A 193 -1.19 -2.37 -14.42
N THR A 194 -0.13 -1.57 -14.53
CA THR A 194 0.07 -0.44 -13.63
C THR A 194 -1.22 0.38 -13.64
N LEU A 195 -1.92 0.38 -12.52
CA LEU A 195 -3.13 1.16 -12.37
C LEU A 195 -2.69 2.61 -12.36
N LEU A 196 -2.93 3.35 -13.44
CA LEU A 196 -2.52 4.74 -13.50
C LEU A 196 -3.70 5.65 -13.15
N PRO A 197 -3.43 6.78 -12.48
CA PRO A 197 -4.37 7.89 -12.41
C PRO A 197 -4.97 8.17 -13.79
N GLY A 198 -6.30 8.17 -13.91
CA GLY A 198 -6.98 8.38 -15.20
C GLY A 198 -7.45 7.12 -15.93
N MET A 199 -7.20 5.90 -15.40
CA MET A 199 -7.83 4.65 -15.88
C MET A 199 -9.32 4.51 -15.50
N LYS A 200 -10.01 5.64 -15.30
CA LYS A 200 -11.43 5.75 -14.97
C LYS A 200 -11.77 5.18 -13.58
N LEU A 201 -11.00 5.58 -12.56
CA LEU A 201 -11.43 5.48 -11.16
C LEU A 201 -12.66 6.39 -10.98
N GLU A 202 -13.66 5.96 -10.22
CA GLU A 202 -14.91 6.74 -10.08
C GLU A 202 -14.60 8.06 -9.36
N LYS A 203 -14.85 9.19 -10.03
CA LYS A 203 -14.49 10.51 -9.50
C LYS A 203 -15.39 10.84 -8.31
N LEU A 204 -14.84 10.90 -7.10
CA LEU A 204 -15.53 11.45 -5.94
C LEU A 204 -14.81 12.65 -5.32
N ALA A 205 -15.62 13.62 -4.91
CA ALA A 205 -15.29 14.98 -4.54
C ALA A 205 -14.69 15.10 -3.14
N GLY A 206 -13.59 14.40 -2.88
CA GLY A 206 -12.87 14.51 -1.61
C GLY A 206 -12.28 15.91 -1.43
N LYS A 207 -12.50 16.50 -0.26
CA LYS A 207 -11.91 17.77 0.15
C LYS A 207 -10.96 17.53 1.30
N THR A 208 -9.80 18.17 1.27
CA THR A 208 -8.82 18.09 2.35
C THR A 208 -8.61 19.48 2.93
N LEU A 209 -8.63 19.58 4.25
CA LEU A 209 -8.14 20.75 4.99
C LEU A 209 -6.93 20.32 5.81
N ALA A 210 -5.84 21.06 5.69
CA ALA A 210 -4.60 20.79 6.36
C ALA A 210 -4.06 22.03 7.08
N LEU A 211 -3.42 21.80 8.22
CA LEU A 211 -2.63 22.80 8.92
C LEU A 211 -1.16 22.40 8.85
N ALA A 212 -0.31 23.33 8.46
CA ALA A 212 1.11 23.11 8.25
C ALA A 212 1.95 24.11 9.04
N LEU A 213 3.07 23.63 9.58
CA LEU A 213 4.09 24.43 10.25
C LEU A 213 5.38 24.37 9.43
N PRO A 214 5.52 25.23 8.41
CA PRO A 214 6.74 25.31 7.63
C PRO A 214 7.86 25.99 8.41
N VAL A 215 9.03 25.36 8.36
CA VAL A 215 10.31 25.94 8.72
C VAL A 215 11.09 26.14 7.43
N SER A 216 11.56 27.36 7.20
CA SER A 216 12.41 27.70 6.06
C SER A 216 13.77 28.20 6.55
N TYR A 217 14.82 27.80 5.83
CA TYR A 217 16.19 28.21 6.10
C TYR A 217 16.82 28.78 4.84
N ARG A 218 17.33 30.01 4.93
CA ARG A 218 17.99 30.72 3.83
C ARG A 218 19.03 31.69 4.39
N ASP A 219 20.22 31.74 3.78
CA ASP A 219 21.26 32.73 4.07
C ASP A 219 21.58 32.87 5.59
N ASN A 220 21.62 31.74 6.31
CA ASN A 220 21.79 31.63 7.77
C ASN A 220 20.66 32.20 8.64
N LEU A 221 19.51 32.55 8.04
CA LEU A 221 18.35 33.04 8.75
C LEU A 221 17.27 31.93 8.85
N PHE A 222 16.52 31.91 9.96
CA PHE A 222 15.43 30.96 10.24
C PHE A 222 14.05 31.63 10.21
N GLY A 223 13.11 31.04 9.47
CA GLY A 223 11.77 31.56 9.27
C GLY A 223 10.74 30.51 9.66
N LEU A 224 9.74 30.92 10.43
CA LEU A 224 8.66 30.07 10.92
C LEU A 224 7.32 30.60 10.42
N GLY A 225 6.42 29.71 10.06
CA GLY A 225 5.07 30.08 9.65
C GLY A 225 4.00 29.11 10.08
N ILE A 226 2.76 29.54 9.86
CA ILE A 226 1.56 28.71 9.96
C ILE A 226 0.84 28.83 8.63
N GLU A 227 0.51 27.69 8.05
CA GLU A 227 -0.23 27.60 6.79
C GLU A 227 -1.52 26.79 7.00
N GLY A 228 -2.62 27.28 6.45
CA GLY A 228 -3.85 26.53 6.26
C GLY A 228 -4.01 26.23 4.78
N VAL A 229 -4.13 24.95 4.43
CA VAL A 229 -4.24 24.50 3.04
C VAL A 229 -5.55 23.76 2.86
N TYR A 230 -6.35 24.20 1.90
CA TYR A 230 -7.49 23.48 1.38
C TYR A 230 -7.12 22.88 0.02
N SER A 231 -7.37 21.60 -0.17
CA SER A 231 -7.12 20.91 -1.44
C SER A 231 -8.36 20.14 -1.88
N GLN A 232 -8.61 20.11 -3.19
CA GLN A 232 -9.75 19.42 -3.78
C GLN A 232 -9.37 18.76 -5.11
N ASP A 233 -9.81 17.53 -5.33
CA ASP A 233 -9.61 16.83 -6.61
C ASP A 233 -10.37 17.52 -7.75
N VAL A 234 -9.68 17.81 -8.85
CA VAL A 234 -10.27 18.46 -10.05
C VAL A 234 -10.90 17.46 -11.02
N GLY A 235 -10.82 16.16 -10.72
CA GLY A 235 -11.25 15.03 -11.55
C GLY A 235 -10.21 14.51 -12.51
N LEU A 236 -8.99 14.98 -12.37
CA LEU A 236 -7.84 14.53 -13.12
C LEU A 236 -6.79 14.20 -12.07
N HIS A 237 -6.90 13.03 -11.43
CA HIS A 237 -5.83 12.57 -10.53
C HIS A 237 -4.51 12.47 -11.33
N PRO A 238 -3.33 12.84 -10.79
CA PRO A 238 -3.03 13.26 -9.42
C PRO A 238 -3.18 14.75 -9.11
N PHE A 239 -3.85 15.51 -9.98
CA PHE A 239 -3.97 16.96 -9.85
C PHE A 239 -5.06 17.32 -8.83
N LEU A 240 -4.71 18.21 -7.91
CA LEU A 240 -5.60 18.82 -6.94
C LEU A 240 -5.55 20.33 -7.16
N PHE A 241 -6.69 20.99 -7.02
CA PHE A 241 -6.75 22.43 -6.82
C PHE A 241 -6.46 22.72 -5.35
N SER A 242 -5.63 23.73 -5.09
CA SER A 242 -5.17 24.07 -3.74
C SER A 242 -5.36 25.55 -3.47
N LEU A 243 -5.98 25.87 -2.33
CA LEU A 243 -6.07 27.19 -1.74
C LEU A 243 -5.24 27.20 -0.46
N LYS A 244 -4.33 28.16 -0.32
CA LYS A 244 -3.46 28.26 0.85
C LYS A 244 -3.52 29.64 1.46
N GLY A 245 -3.90 29.71 2.72
CA GLY A 245 -3.72 30.88 3.58
C GLY A 245 -2.48 30.69 4.43
N SER A 246 -1.68 31.74 4.61
CA SER A 246 -0.43 31.60 5.34
C SER A 246 -0.02 32.87 6.06
N ALA A 247 0.52 32.71 7.26
CA ALA A 247 1.17 33.75 8.03
C ALA A 247 2.63 33.33 8.30
N PHE A 248 3.60 34.16 7.92
CA PHE A 248 5.01 33.90 8.17
C PHE A 248 5.63 35.03 8.96
N TYR A 249 6.43 34.65 9.95
CA TYR A 249 7.39 35.54 10.58
C TYR A 249 8.63 35.62 9.68
N ARG A 250 8.88 36.80 9.13
CA ARG A 250 10.04 37.06 8.28
C ARG A 250 11.29 37.17 9.14
N PHE A 251 12.43 36.99 8.46
CA PHE A 251 13.76 37.02 9.07
C PHE A 251 14.20 38.42 9.58
N ASP A 252 13.37 39.44 9.36
CA ASP A 252 13.58 40.85 9.70
C ASP A 252 12.50 41.39 10.68
N ASP A 253 11.91 40.50 11.49
CA ASP A 253 10.83 40.79 12.45
C ASP A 253 9.50 41.28 11.84
N SER A 254 9.30 41.14 10.52
CA SER A 254 8.03 41.50 9.87
C SER A 254 7.05 40.33 9.75
N LEU A 255 5.76 40.61 9.89
CA LEU A 255 4.69 39.62 9.71
C LEU A 255 4.06 39.81 8.32
N ALA A 256 3.96 38.72 7.56
CA ALA A 256 3.29 38.74 6.26
C ALA A 256 2.14 37.74 6.22
N PHE A 257 1.00 38.19 5.70
CA PHE A 257 -0.18 37.35 5.44
C PHE A 257 -0.33 37.11 3.95
N MET A 258 -0.66 35.90 3.54
CA MET A 258 -0.76 35.55 2.12
C MET A 258 -1.95 34.63 1.88
N ALA A 259 -2.57 34.81 0.71
CA ALA A 259 -3.59 33.95 0.15
C ALA A 259 -3.17 33.54 -1.26
N LEU A 260 -3.00 32.24 -1.45
CA LEU A 260 -2.47 31.59 -2.65
C LEU A 260 -3.52 30.63 -3.20
N ALA A 261 -3.59 30.53 -4.53
CA ALA A 261 -4.40 29.55 -5.22
C ALA A 261 -3.60 28.90 -6.35
N GLY A 262 -3.81 27.63 -6.61
CA GLY A 262 -3.15 26.94 -7.71
C GLY A 262 -3.39 25.45 -7.73
N PHE A 263 -2.40 24.72 -8.22
CA PHE A 263 -2.49 23.28 -8.41
C PHE A 263 -1.37 22.57 -7.67
N GLU A 264 -1.69 21.38 -7.16
CA GLU A 264 -0.71 20.46 -6.60
C GLU A 264 -0.91 19.07 -7.19
N VAL A 265 0.17 18.31 -7.19
CA VAL A 265 0.25 16.95 -7.69
C VAL A 265 0.84 16.10 -6.57
N HIS A 266 0.11 15.06 -6.17
CA HIS A 266 0.60 14.06 -5.23
C HIS A 266 0.79 12.74 -5.98
N LEU A 267 2.04 12.35 -6.21
CA LEU A 267 2.43 11.10 -6.86
C LEU A 267 2.86 10.09 -5.81
N PRO A 268 2.02 9.10 -5.46
CA PRO A 268 2.39 8.07 -4.50
C PRO A 268 3.51 7.19 -5.04
N LEU A 269 4.56 6.96 -4.26
CA LEU A 269 5.70 6.16 -4.70
C LEU A 269 5.36 4.68 -4.84
N SER A 270 4.41 4.19 -4.04
CA SER A 270 3.83 2.85 -4.16
C SER A 270 3.24 2.57 -5.54
N LEU A 271 2.65 3.58 -6.19
CA LEU A 271 2.05 3.45 -7.52
C LEU A 271 3.09 3.52 -8.63
N VAL A 272 4.17 4.27 -8.43
CA VAL A 272 5.25 4.41 -9.41
C VAL A 272 6.16 3.17 -9.40
N PHE A 273 6.48 2.65 -8.21
CA PHE A 273 7.46 1.58 -8.05
C PHE A 273 6.84 0.20 -7.76
N GLY A 274 5.52 0.09 -7.65
CA GLY A 274 4.82 -1.18 -7.40
C GLY A 274 5.18 -1.84 -6.07
N ALA A 275 5.66 -1.07 -5.09
CA ALA A 275 6.27 -1.60 -3.88
C ALA A 275 5.30 -1.65 -2.70
N THR A 276 5.30 -2.78 -1.99
CA THR A 276 4.38 -3.11 -0.88
C THR A 276 4.91 -2.74 0.51
N GLY A 277 6.17 -2.26 0.60
CA GLY A 277 6.79 -1.90 1.88
C GLY A 277 6.09 -0.73 2.57
N ARG A 278 5.96 -0.79 3.91
CA ARG A 278 5.27 0.23 4.72
C ARG A 278 5.81 1.65 4.46
N MET A 279 7.12 1.79 4.29
CA MET A 279 7.77 3.05 3.96
C MET A 279 7.26 3.60 2.62
N LEU A 280 7.38 2.84 1.53
CA LEU A 280 6.97 3.27 0.19
C LEU A 280 5.45 3.47 0.06
N SER A 281 4.66 2.68 0.78
CA SER A 281 3.19 2.82 0.85
C SER A 281 2.72 4.10 1.56
N GLY A 282 3.58 4.70 2.40
CA GLY A 282 3.30 5.94 3.11
C GLY A 282 3.91 7.18 2.44
N SER A 283 4.58 7.01 1.30
CA SER A 283 5.39 8.06 0.67
C SER A 283 4.79 8.58 -0.62
N ALA A 284 4.92 9.89 -0.83
CA ALA A 284 4.56 10.55 -2.08
C ALA A 284 5.58 11.62 -2.47
N LEU A 285 5.73 11.80 -3.78
CA LEU A 285 6.33 13.00 -4.34
C LEU A 285 5.23 14.05 -4.53
N VAL A 286 5.46 15.24 -4.00
CA VAL A 286 4.55 16.38 -4.05
C VAL A 286 5.17 17.45 -4.93
N ALA A 287 4.44 17.90 -5.93
CA ALA A 287 4.80 19.08 -6.70
C ALA A 287 3.64 20.07 -6.64
N SER A 288 3.90 21.35 -6.37
CA SER A 288 2.83 22.35 -6.37
C SER A 288 3.27 23.66 -7.00
N CYS A 289 2.31 24.34 -7.60
CA CYS A 289 2.48 25.68 -8.17
C CYS A 289 1.25 26.52 -7.86
N ARG A 290 1.47 27.65 -7.18
CA ARG A 290 0.41 28.56 -6.73
C ARG A 290 0.77 30.01 -7.04
N VAL A 291 -0.24 30.85 -7.21
CA VAL A 291 -0.11 32.30 -7.36
C VAL A 291 -1.05 32.98 -6.39
N GLY A 292 -0.74 34.21 -5.98
CA GLY A 292 -1.56 34.84 -4.98
C GLY A 292 -1.18 36.25 -4.63
N LEU A 293 -1.90 36.72 -3.60
CA LEU A 293 -1.81 38.05 -3.05
C LEU A 293 -1.43 37.95 -1.57
N GLY A 294 -0.77 38.96 -1.06
CA GLY A 294 -0.44 39.06 0.36
C GLY A 294 -0.41 40.49 0.84
N PHE A 295 -0.14 40.64 2.12
CA PHE A 295 -0.03 41.94 2.79
C PHE A 295 1.11 41.88 3.80
N SER A 296 2.01 42.86 3.73
CA SER A 296 3.10 43.04 4.70
C SER A 296 2.67 44.01 5.79
N THR A 297 2.73 43.63 7.06
CA THR A 297 2.35 44.54 8.15
C THR A 297 3.36 45.67 8.35
N THR A 298 4.62 45.46 7.96
CA THR A 298 5.71 46.40 8.21
C THR A 298 5.75 47.52 7.17
N GLU A 299 5.50 47.17 5.91
CA GLU A 299 5.46 48.14 4.79
C GLU A 299 4.04 48.63 4.51
N ALA A 300 3.03 48.02 5.13
CA ALA A 300 1.60 48.28 4.89
C ALA A 300 1.21 48.16 3.41
N ASP A 301 1.92 47.32 2.67
CA ASP A 301 1.81 47.19 1.22
C ASP A 301 1.27 45.82 0.79
N LEU A 302 0.67 45.83 -0.39
CA LEU A 302 0.11 44.65 -1.04
C LEU A 302 1.20 43.91 -1.81
N LEU A 303 1.28 42.60 -1.57
CA LEU A 303 2.24 41.68 -2.17
C LEU A 303 1.56 40.89 -3.28
N PHE A 304 2.25 40.70 -4.40
CA PHE A 304 1.86 39.75 -5.44
C PHE A 304 2.95 38.71 -5.58
N GLY A 305 2.58 37.46 -5.87
CA GLY A 305 3.61 36.45 -6.02
C GLY A 305 3.13 35.09 -6.44
N SER A 306 4.11 34.19 -6.45
CA SER A 306 3.98 32.80 -6.85
C SER A 306 4.81 31.91 -5.93
N GLU A 307 4.40 30.66 -5.86
CA GLU A 307 5.04 29.62 -5.10
C GLU A 307 5.16 28.39 -5.99
N ALA A 308 6.34 27.78 -6.00
CA ALA A 308 6.59 26.49 -6.60
C ALA A 308 7.29 25.60 -5.57
N GLU A 309 6.79 24.39 -5.38
CA GLU A 309 7.34 23.44 -4.42
C GLU A 309 7.56 22.09 -5.07
N LEU A 310 8.67 21.45 -4.73
CA LEU A 310 8.92 20.04 -4.95
C LEU A 310 9.36 19.40 -3.64
N ALA A 311 8.59 18.42 -3.15
CA ALA A 311 8.82 17.84 -1.84
C ALA A 311 8.56 16.34 -1.81
N TYR A 312 9.26 15.67 -0.91
CA TYR A 312 8.95 14.31 -0.48
C TYR A 312 8.05 14.37 0.76
N ARG A 313 6.93 13.66 0.73
CA ARG A 313 6.00 13.55 1.87
C ARG A 313 5.96 12.12 2.36
N TYR A 314 6.03 11.94 3.68
CA TYR A 314 5.84 10.67 4.38
C TYR A 314 4.72 10.78 5.41
N HIS A 315 3.73 9.91 5.29
CA HIS A 315 2.63 9.80 6.26
C HIS A 315 3.08 9.01 7.48
N LEU A 316 3.21 9.70 8.62
CA LEU A 316 3.53 9.10 9.91
C LEU A 316 2.34 8.32 10.48
N SER A 317 1.13 8.85 10.26
CA SER A 317 -0.13 8.25 10.70
C SER A 317 -1.27 8.69 9.78
N SER A 318 -2.51 8.38 10.18
CA SER A 318 -3.69 8.93 9.54
C SER A 318 -3.68 10.45 9.60
N ALA A 319 -3.60 11.05 10.78
CA ALA A 319 -3.69 12.50 10.91
C ALA A 319 -2.41 13.25 10.47
N TRP A 320 -1.23 12.62 10.57
CA TRP A 320 0.06 13.33 10.48
C TRP A 320 0.91 12.93 9.29
N ALA A 321 1.50 13.93 8.63
CA ALA A 321 2.50 13.76 7.59
C ALA A 321 3.69 14.69 7.81
N LEU A 322 4.88 14.19 7.48
CA LEU A 322 6.10 14.96 7.41
C LEU A 322 6.45 15.21 5.95
N GLN A 323 6.79 16.43 5.59
CA GLN A 323 7.18 16.81 4.25
C GLN A 323 8.53 17.54 4.28
N LEU A 324 9.43 17.11 3.40
CA LEU A 324 10.76 17.68 3.21
C LEU A 324 10.91 18.05 1.74
N GLY A 325 11.24 19.31 1.45
CA GLY A 325 11.27 19.75 0.07
C GLY A 325 12.14 20.96 -0.20
N ILE A 326 12.09 21.34 -1.47
CA ILE A 326 12.62 22.58 -1.99
C ILE A 326 11.42 23.45 -2.34
N LEU A 327 11.41 24.67 -1.81
CA LEU A 327 10.31 25.59 -1.91
C LEU A 327 10.81 26.92 -2.46
N SER A 328 10.39 27.25 -3.67
CA SER A 328 10.62 28.56 -4.25
C SER A 328 9.39 29.43 -4.03
N LYS A 329 9.54 30.54 -3.30
CA LYS A 329 8.50 31.57 -3.17
C LYS A 329 9.01 32.86 -3.78
N ASN A 330 8.36 33.31 -4.85
CA ASN A 330 8.63 34.56 -5.53
C ASN A 330 7.55 35.57 -5.20
N TRP A 331 7.88 36.57 -4.40
CA TRP A 331 6.97 37.70 -4.13
C TRP A 331 7.62 38.97 -4.62
N SER A 332 6.81 39.88 -5.14
CA SER A 332 7.24 41.18 -5.62
C SER A 332 6.46 42.28 -4.90
N LEU A 333 7.21 43.17 -4.26
CA LEU A 333 6.86 44.59 -4.15
C LEU A 333 7.52 45.33 -5.33
N SER A 334 7.18 46.59 -5.56
CA SER A 334 7.79 47.41 -6.62
C SER A 334 9.33 47.45 -6.60
N GLU A 335 10.00 47.03 -5.51
CA GLU A 335 11.47 47.07 -5.38
C GLU A 335 12.13 45.80 -4.78
N ALA A 336 11.40 44.75 -4.41
CA ALA A 336 11.99 43.57 -3.75
C ALA A 336 11.54 42.25 -4.39
N LYS A 337 12.51 41.41 -4.78
CA LYS A 337 12.31 40.03 -5.24
C LYS A 337 12.70 39.07 -4.12
N TYR A 338 11.78 38.20 -3.74
CA TYR A 338 12.03 37.14 -2.77
C TYR A 338 12.26 35.81 -3.48
N ASP A 339 13.14 34.97 -2.95
CA ASP A 339 13.41 33.59 -3.38
C ASP A 339 13.51 32.73 -2.10
N ALA A 340 13.15 31.44 -2.11
CA ALA A 340 13.26 30.57 -0.93
C ALA A 340 13.95 29.22 -1.26
N GLY A 341 14.50 28.58 -0.21
CA GLY A 341 15.40 27.42 -0.24
C GLY A 341 14.80 26.11 0.28
N LEU A 342 15.46 25.45 1.24
CA LEU A 342 15.00 24.18 1.83
C LEU A 342 13.82 24.41 2.78
N SER A 343 12.80 23.54 2.70
CA SER A 343 11.62 23.55 3.57
C SER A 343 11.45 22.23 4.31
N LEU A 344 11.07 22.34 5.60
CA LEU A 344 10.55 21.24 6.39
C LEU A 344 9.14 21.61 6.85
N ILE A 345 8.17 20.76 6.56
CA ILE A 345 6.76 21.01 6.87
C ILE A 345 6.21 19.82 7.64
N LEU A 346 5.72 20.07 8.85
CA LEU A 346 4.87 19.12 9.56
C LEU A 346 3.41 19.48 9.27
N THR A 347 2.64 18.51 8.78
CA THR A 347 1.27 18.72 8.34
C THR A 347 0.31 17.78 9.08
N THR A 348 -0.81 18.33 9.50
CA THR A 348 -1.99 17.55 9.92
C THR A 348 -3.13 17.78 8.94
N ALA A 349 -3.84 16.72 8.54
CA ALA A 349 -4.88 16.81 7.52
C ALA A 349 -6.16 16.07 7.90
N TYR A 350 -7.28 16.76 7.72
CA TYR A 350 -8.63 16.22 7.78
C TYR A 350 -9.19 16.11 6.37
N THR A 351 -9.73 14.95 6.00
CA THR A 351 -10.29 14.68 4.67
C THR A 351 -11.71 14.17 4.86
N TRP A 352 -12.66 14.70 4.08
CA TRP A 352 -14.07 14.32 4.12
C TRP A 352 -14.69 14.26 2.72
#